data_AF-A0A518DQ02-F1
#
_entry.id   AF-A0A518DQ02-F1
#
_cell.length_a   1.000
_cell.length_b   1.000
_cell.length_c   1.000
_cell.angle_alpha   90.00
_cell.angle_beta   90.00
_cell.angle_gamma   90.00
#
_symmetry.space_group_name_H-M   'P 1'
#
loop_
_entity.id
_entity.type
_entity.pdbx_description
1 polymer ?
#
loop_
_entity_poly.entity_id
_entity_poly.type
_entity_poly.pdbx_seq_one_letter_code
_entity_poly.pdbx_strand_id
1 'polypeptide(L)'
;MPVKNKSESDHALRAQRRWGCVFVALIFLLPVAAWIVGLGCWIARTHQQRATVEAIHRLGAFVSYEGKRQGVLVAEPTVEEGYVGPVAADLLARVTGAPSLHLFHKATSVHLLASDKEKVFPLLLRLPHLKSVSFPWRGPQDDLLLKKIEMELPNVAIERFDAVIR
;
A
#
# COMPACT_ATOMS: atom_id res chain seq x y z
N MET A 1 35.75 52.77 40.23
CA MET A 1 34.54 52.21 39.59
C MET A 1 34.98 51.26 38.49
N PRO A 2 34.59 49.98 38.49
CA PRO A 2 35.07 49.02 37.50
C PRO A 2 34.43 49.32 36.14
N VAL A 3 35.26 49.59 35.13
CA VAL A 3 34.84 49.74 33.73
C VAL A 3 34.51 48.35 33.19
N LYS A 4 33.22 48.02 33.14
CA LYS A 4 32.74 46.74 32.62
C LYS A 4 33.02 46.71 31.10
N ASN A 5 33.81 45.73 30.66
CA ASN A 5 34.28 45.57 29.27
C ASN A 5 33.11 45.37 28.30
N LYS A 6 32.65 46.44 27.64
CA LYS A 6 31.64 46.41 26.57
C LYS A 6 31.98 45.42 25.43
N SER A 7 33.28 45.21 25.20
CA SER A 7 33.80 44.25 24.21
C SER A 7 33.29 42.82 24.45
N GLU A 8 33.37 42.31 25.69
CA GLU A 8 32.96 40.94 26.00
C GLU A 8 31.45 40.74 25.88
N SER A 9 30.65 41.74 26.27
CA SER A 9 29.19 41.70 26.10
C SER A 9 28.76 41.69 24.63
N ASP A 10 29.47 42.42 23.76
CA ASP A 10 29.16 42.46 22.33
C ASP A 10 29.52 41.16 21.61
N HIS A 11 30.59 40.49 22.05
CA HIS A 11 30.96 39.16 21.55
C HIS A 11 29.95 38.08 21.97
N ALA A 12 29.48 38.12 23.22
CA ALA A 12 28.44 37.21 23.72
C ALA A 12 27.11 37.37 22.96
N LEU A 13 26.69 38.61 22.69
CA LEU A 13 25.47 38.92 21.93
C LEU A 13 25.52 38.42 20.48
N ARG A 14 26.67 38.52 19.81
CA ARG A 14 26.85 37.99 18.44
C ARG A 14 26.85 36.46 18.41
N ALA A 15 27.47 35.81 19.39
CA ALA A 15 27.43 34.36 19.51
C ALA A 15 25.99 33.87 19.72
N GLN A 16 25.23 34.49 20.65
CA GLN A 16 23.85 34.13 20.93
C GLN A 16 22.93 34.28 19.71
N ARG A 17 23.07 35.36 18.92
CA ARG A 17 22.31 35.55 17.67
C ARG A 17 22.65 34.51 16.60
N ARG A 18 23.92 34.13 16.48
CA ARG A 18 24.36 33.07 15.54
C ARG A 18 23.77 31.72 15.91
N TRP A 19 23.88 31.31 17.17
CA TRP A 19 23.32 30.05 17.65
C TRP A 19 21.78 30.03 17.59
N GLY A 20 21.12 31.16 17.86
CA GLY A 20 19.67 31.30 17.67
C GLY A 20 19.24 31.09 16.22
N CYS A 21 19.95 31.67 15.25
CA CYS A 21 19.66 31.48 13.83
C CYS A 21 19.88 30.02 13.37
N VAL A 22 20.98 29.39 13.82
CA VAL A 22 21.27 27.97 13.53
C VAL A 22 20.20 27.05 14.13
N PHE A 23 19.77 27.31 15.36
CA PHE A 23 18.72 26.52 16.02
C PHE A 23 17.36 26.65 15.32
N VAL A 24 17.00 27.87 14.91
CA VAL A 24 15.80 28.12 14.12
C VAL A 24 15.85 27.37 12.79
N ALA A 25 16.97 27.45 12.06
CA ALA A 25 17.14 26.72 10.81
C ALA A 25 17.02 25.19 11.01
N LEU A 26 17.63 24.64 12.07
CA LEU A 26 17.50 23.22 12.42
C LEU A 26 16.06 22.81 12.71
N ILE A 27 15.30 23.62 13.46
CA ILE A 27 13.88 23.36 13.74
C ILE A 27 13.04 23.32 12.46
N PHE A 28 13.34 24.16 11.46
CA PHE A 28 12.61 24.14 10.20
C PHE A 28 13.05 23.00 9.27
N LEU A 29 14.32 22.63 9.29
CA LEU A 29 14.86 21.58 8.41
C LEU A 29 14.51 20.16 8.88
N LEU A 30 14.42 19.92 10.19
CA LEU A 30 14.13 18.59 10.74
C LEU A 30 12.73 18.06 10.33
N PRO A 31 11.63 18.83 10.43
CA PRO A 31 10.31 18.40 9.97
C PRO A 31 10.28 18.15 8.46
N VAL A 32 10.97 18.98 7.67
CA VAL A 32 11.04 18.81 6.21
C VAL A 32 11.75 17.51 5.86
N ALA A 33 12.89 17.22 6.50
CA ALA A 33 13.59 15.96 6.33
C ALA A 33 12.73 14.76 6.76
N ALA A 34 12.07 14.84 7.91
CA ALA A 34 11.16 13.80 8.39
C ALA A 34 9.98 13.57 7.42
N TRP A 35 9.45 14.65 6.83
CA TRP A 35 8.37 14.58 5.85
C TRP A 35 8.82 13.92 4.55
N ILE A 36 10.02 14.26 4.04
CA ILE A 36 10.60 13.62 2.85
C ILE A 36 10.85 12.12 3.09
N VAL A 37 11.41 11.76 4.25
CA VAL A 37 11.62 10.34 4.60
C VAL A 37 10.29 9.61 4.73
N GLY A 38 9.30 10.22 5.39
CA GLY A 38 7.94 9.66 5.50
C GLY A 38 7.29 9.45 4.13
N LEU A 39 7.42 10.42 3.23
CA LEU A 39 6.91 10.34 1.86
C LEU A 39 7.64 9.24 1.07
N GLY A 40 8.97 9.14 1.19
CA GLY A 40 9.77 8.09 0.57
C GLY A 40 9.37 6.69 1.03
N CYS A 41 9.20 6.50 2.34
CA CYS A 41 8.71 5.25 2.92
C CYS A 41 7.30 4.91 2.43
N TRP A 42 6.41 5.90 2.34
CA TRP A 42 5.07 5.72 1.81
C TRP A 42 5.09 5.27 0.35
N ILE A 43 5.89 5.94 -0.50
CA ILE A 43 6.06 5.57 -1.91
C ILE A 43 6.62 4.14 -2.04
N ALA A 44 7.70 3.81 -1.31
CA ALA A 44 8.28 2.47 -1.34
C ALA A 44 7.25 1.38 -0.97
N ARG A 45 6.43 1.62 0.06
CA ARG A 45 5.34 0.72 0.46
C ARG A 45 4.30 0.54 -0.65
N THR A 46 3.90 1.62 -1.32
CA THR A 46 2.95 1.53 -2.44
C THR A 46 3.51 0.77 -3.64
N HIS A 47 4.79 0.97 -3.98
CA HIS A 47 5.46 0.22 -5.04
C HIS A 47 5.55 -1.28 -4.72
N GLN A 48 5.88 -1.63 -3.47
CA GLN A 48 5.95 -3.02 -3.04
C GLN A 48 4.58 -3.70 -3.07
N GLN A 49 3.53 -3.01 -2.64
CA GLN A 49 2.16 -3.52 -2.75
C GLN A 49 1.76 -3.74 -4.21
N ARG A 50 2.05 -2.78 -5.09
CA ARG A 50 1.80 -2.91 -6.53
C ARG A 50 2.52 -4.12 -7.12
N ALA A 51 3.82 -4.28 -6.84
CA ALA A 51 4.60 -5.41 -7.34
C ALA A 51 4.04 -6.76 -6.85
N THR A 52 3.57 -6.81 -5.61
CA THR A 52 2.97 -8.01 -5.03
C THR A 52 1.64 -8.35 -5.70
N VAL A 53 0.77 -7.35 -5.89
CA VAL A 53 -0.53 -7.56 -6.56
C VAL A 53 -0.35 -7.91 -8.04
N GLU A 54 0.61 -7.29 -8.72
CA GLU A 54 0.96 -7.64 -10.10
C GLU A 54 1.46 -9.09 -10.19
N ALA A 55 2.27 -9.54 -9.25
CA ALA A 55 2.70 -10.94 -9.19
C ALA A 55 1.51 -11.90 -8.98
N ILE A 56 0.57 -11.56 -8.09
CA ILE A 56 -0.67 -12.32 -7.88
C ILE A 56 -1.50 -12.37 -9.16
N HIS A 57 -1.61 -11.25 -9.87
CA HIS A 57 -2.35 -11.17 -11.13
C HIS A 57 -1.70 -11.98 -12.25
N ARG A 58 -0.36 -12.00 -12.34
CA ARG A 58 0.37 -12.85 -13.31
C ARG A 58 0.15 -14.33 -13.06
N LEU A 59 -0.17 -14.72 -11.83
CA LEU A 59 -0.56 -16.08 -11.44
C LEU A 59 -2.06 -16.36 -11.65
N GLY A 60 -2.77 -15.45 -12.33
CA GLY A 60 -4.19 -15.61 -12.66
C GLY A 60 -5.15 -15.37 -11.51
N ALA A 61 -4.68 -15.01 -10.31
CA ALA A 61 -5.56 -14.68 -9.20
C ALA A 61 -6.12 -13.26 -9.32
N PHE A 62 -7.39 -13.09 -8.99
CA PHE A 62 -8.07 -11.79 -9.03
C PHE A 62 -7.94 -11.09 -7.68
N VAL A 63 -7.62 -9.80 -7.71
CA VAL A 63 -7.49 -8.99 -6.48
C VAL A 63 -8.51 -7.87 -6.55
N SER A 64 -9.36 -7.77 -5.53
CA SER A 64 -10.30 -6.69 -5.35
C SER A 64 -9.83 -5.74 -4.24
N TYR A 65 -10.10 -4.45 -4.46
CA TYR A 65 -9.57 -3.34 -3.70
C TYR A 65 -10.69 -2.66 -2.90
N GLU A 66 -10.32 -2.02 -1.79
CA GLU A 66 -11.24 -1.24 -0.98
C GLU A 66 -11.69 0.04 -1.74
N GLY A 67 -12.68 -0.11 -2.61
CA GLY A 67 -13.33 1.00 -3.31
C GLY A 67 -14.57 1.45 -2.56
N LYS A 68 -14.61 2.71 -2.11
CA LYS A 68 -15.89 3.40 -1.89
C LYS A 68 -16.66 3.36 -3.20
N ARG A 69 -17.91 2.89 -3.16
CA ARG A 69 -18.97 3.12 -4.16
C ARG A 69 -19.22 4.63 -4.32
N GLN A 70 -18.28 5.39 -4.86
CA GLN A 70 -18.45 6.80 -5.19
C GLN A 70 -18.15 7.02 -6.67
N GLY A 71 -19.18 6.77 -7.49
CA GLY A 71 -19.56 7.69 -8.54
C GLY A 71 -18.65 7.83 -9.76
N VAL A 72 -17.94 6.78 -10.19
CA VAL A 72 -17.52 6.71 -11.60
C VAL A 72 -18.50 5.78 -12.32
N LEU A 73 -19.44 6.40 -13.04
CA LEU A 73 -20.31 5.77 -14.03
C LEU A 73 -19.43 5.05 -15.07
N VAL A 74 -19.16 3.77 -14.87
CA VAL A 74 -18.77 2.87 -15.96
C VAL A 74 -19.84 1.81 -16.01
N ALA A 75 -20.59 1.85 -17.11
CA ALA A 75 -21.63 0.90 -17.43
C ALA A 75 -21.10 -0.53 -17.26
N GLU A 76 -21.79 -1.29 -16.43
CA GLU A 76 -21.72 -2.75 -16.42
C GLU A 76 -21.85 -3.31 -17.85
N PRO A 77 -21.23 -4.46 -18.12
CA PRO A 77 -22.10 -5.62 -18.14
C PRO A 77 -21.66 -6.58 -17.04
N THR A 78 -22.57 -6.77 -16.09
CA THR A 78 -22.62 -7.82 -15.10
C THR A 78 -22.19 -9.15 -15.72
N VAL A 79 -21.27 -9.88 -15.11
CA VAL A 79 -21.57 -10.66 -13.91
C VAL A 79 -20.49 -10.51 -12.83
N GLU A 80 -20.96 -10.08 -11.67
CA GLU A 80 -20.30 -10.04 -10.35
C GLU A 80 -19.23 -8.95 -10.08
N GLU A 81 -19.77 -7.82 -9.60
CA GLU A 81 -19.22 -6.89 -8.61
C GLU A 81 -17.79 -6.34 -8.81
N GLY A 82 -17.72 -5.14 -9.38
CA GLY A 82 -16.74 -4.14 -8.96
C GLY A 82 -15.34 -4.23 -9.57
N TYR A 83 -15.21 -4.71 -10.81
CA TYR A 83 -13.92 -4.73 -11.50
C TYR A 83 -13.63 -3.42 -12.25
N VAL A 84 -12.85 -2.52 -11.64
CA VAL A 84 -12.01 -1.58 -12.41
C VAL A 84 -10.59 -2.10 -12.32
N GLY A 85 -10.24 -3.02 -13.22
CA GLY A 85 -8.88 -3.52 -13.33
C GLY A 85 -7.87 -2.40 -13.61
N PRO A 86 -6.57 -2.64 -13.37
CA PRO A 86 -5.51 -1.69 -13.72
C PRO A 86 -5.53 -1.29 -15.20
N VAL A 87 -6.10 -2.13 -16.07
CA VAL A 87 -6.28 -1.86 -17.50
C VAL A 87 -7.23 -0.69 -17.77
N ALA A 88 -8.31 -0.55 -17.00
CA ALA A 88 -9.27 0.54 -17.18
C ALA A 88 -8.72 1.88 -16.66
N ALA A 89 -7.98 1.84 -15.55
CA ALA A 89 -7.29 3.02 -15.03
C ALA A 89 -6.09 3.44 -15.89
N ASP A 90 -5.37 2.49 -16.50
CA ASP A 90 -4.31 2.74 -17.48
C ASP A 90 -4.89 3.32 -18.78
N LEU A 91 -6.04 2.83 -19.25
CA LEU A 91 -6.78 3.43 -20.37
C LEU A 91 -7.20 4.88 -20.06
N LEU A 92 -7.76 5.13 -18.88
CA LEU A 92 -8.15 6.49 -18.46
C LEU A 92 -6.95 7.43 -18.34
N ALA A 93 -5.82 6.95 -17.82
CA ALA A 93 -4.59 7.74 -17.71
C ALA A 93 -3.96 8.04 -19.08
N ARG A 94 -3.97 7.06 -19.99
CA ARG A 94 -3.53 7.27 -21.38
C ARG A 94 -4.42 8.24 -22.15
N VAL A 95 -5.74 8.20 -21.91
CA VAL A 95 -6.70 9.11 -22.56
C VAL A 95 -6.60 10.53 -21.99
N THR A 96 -6.33 10.68 -20.69
CA THR A 96 -6.29 11.99 -20.03
C THR A 96 -4.90 12.63 -19.99
N GLY A 97 -3.84 11.87 -20.31
CA GLY A 97 -2.45 12.33 -20.21
C GLY A 97 -1.99 12.62 -18.77
N ALA A 98 -2.87 12.42 -17.79
CA ALA A 98 -2.54 12.55 -16.38
C ALA A 98 -1.73 11.33 -15.94
N PRO A 99 -0.66 11.48 -15.14
CA PRO A 99 -0.03 10.34 -14.51
C PRO A 99 -1.13 9.61 -13.76
N SER A 100 -1.30 8.32 -14.03
CA SER A 100 -2.18 7.43 -13.29
C SER A 100 -1.73 7.45 -11.84
N LEU A 101 -2.24 8.39 -11.05
CA LEU A 101 -2.20 8.35 -9.60
C LEU A 101 -3.14 7.22 -9.21
N HIS A 102 -2.66 6.00 -9.44
CA HIS A 102 -3.23 4.80 -8.88
C HIS A 102 -3.00 4.92 -7.38
N LEU A 103 -3.91 5.61 -6.71
CA LEU A 103 -4.11 5.45 -5.28
C LEU A 103 -4.71 4.04 -5.15
N PHE A 104 -3.84 3.02 -5.24
CA PHE A 104 -4.19 1.63 -5.00
C PHE A 104 -4.72 1.57 -3.56
N HIS A 105 -6.03 1.68 -3.44
CA HIS A 105 -6.69 1.49 -2.17
C HIS A 105 -6.46 0.04 -1.79
N LYS A 106 -6.13 -0.17 -0.52
CA LYS A 106 -5.86 -1.43 0.15
C LYS A 106 -6.49 -2.64 -0.57
N ALA A 107 -5.65 -3.56 -1.09
CA ALA A 107 -6.13 -4.85 -1.58
C ALA A 107 -6.79 -5.60 -0.43
N THR A 108 -8.10 -5.79 -0.51
CA THR A 108 -8.92 -6.32 0.59
C THR A 108 -9.40 -7.73 0.35
N SER A 109 -9.61 -8.13 -0.91
CA SER A 109 -10.03 -9.49 -1.21
C SER A 109 -9.22 -10.07 -2.36
N VAL A 110 -8.90 -11.36 -2.28
CA VAL A 110 -8.20 -12.09 -3.34
C VAL A 110 -8.99 -13.35 -3.69
N HIS A 111 -9.37 -13.49 -4.95
CA HIS A 111 -9.99 -14.69 -5.48
C HIS A 111 -8.92 -15.52 -6.19
N LEU A 112 -8.62 -16.68 -5.62
CA LEU A 112 -7.61 -17.58 -6.17
C LEU A 112 -8.20 -18.41 -7.31
N LEU A 113 -7.41 -18.61 -8.37
CA LEU A 113 -7.67 -19.65 -9.35
C LEU A 113 -7.05 -20.97 -8.92
N ALA A 114 -7.65 -22.06 -9.39
CA ALA A 114 -7.32 -23.38 -8.88
C ALA A 114 -5.96 -23.94 -9.35
N SER A 115 -5.30 -23.31 -10.32
CA SER A 115 -4.03 -23.77 -10.91
C SER A 115 -2.77 -23.39 -10.13
N ASP A 116 -2.78 -22.31 -9.32
CA ASP A 116 -1.55 -21.74 -8.75
C ASP A 116 -1.64 -21.39 -7.25
N LYS A 117 -2.54 -22.06 -6.51
CA LYS A 117 -2.82 -21.79 -5.09
C LYS A 117 -1.56 -21.77 -4.21
N GLU A 118 -0.66 -22.73 -4.40
CA GLU A 118 0.57 -22.85 -3.62
C GLU A 118 1.56 -21.69 -3.86
N LYS A 119 1.61 -21.16 -5.09
CA LYS A 119 2.50 -20.05 -5.47
C LYS A 119 1.95 -18.71 -5.01
N VAL A 120 0.62 -18.56 -4.97
CA VAL A 120 -0.02 -17.32 -4.53
C VAL A 120 0.01 -17.18 -3.01
N PHE A 121 -0.04 -18.29 -2.27
CA PHE A 121 -0.01 -18.28 -0.80
C PHE A 121 1.05 -17.37 -0.15
N PRO A 122 2.36 -17.48 -0.47
CA PRO A 122 3.37 -16.62 0.13
C PRO A 122 3.22 -15.13 -0.22
N LEU A 123 2.49 -14.81 -1.30
CA LEU A 123 2.19 -13.43 -1.69
C LEU A 123 1.02 -12.85 -0.88
N LEU A 124 0.06 -13.68 -0.47
CA LEU A 124 -1.05 -13.26 0.39
C LEU A 124 -0.56 -12.76 1.75
N LEU A 125 0.45 -13.41 2.32
CA LEU A 125 1.10 -13.00 3.58
C LEU A 125 1.72 -11.60 3.51
N ARG A 126 2.07 -11.13 2.30
CA ARG A 126 2.67 -9.82 2.07
C ARG A 126 1.63 -8.72 1.86
N LEU A 127 0.33 -9.03 1.91
CA LEU A 127 -0.77 -8.08 1.78
C LEU A 127 -1.25 -7.63 3.17
N PRO A 128 -0.85 -6.45 3.67
CA PRO A 128 -1.11 -6.04 5.06
C PRO A 128 -2.58 -5.64 5.34
N HIS A 129 -3.44 -5.62 4.33
CA HIS A 129 -4.84 -5.18 4.45
C HIS A 129 -5.83 -6.19 3.88
N LEU A 130 -5.37 -7.42 3.65
CA LEU A 130 -6.20 -8.51 3.20
C LEU A 130 -7.27 -8.79 4.25
N LYS A 131 -8.54 -8.73 3.85
CA LYS A 131 -9.72 -9.00 4.68
C LYS A 131 -10.33 -10.35 4.34
N SER A 132 -10.35 -10.73 3.06
CA SER A 132 -10.86 -12.03 2.64
C SER A 132 -10.05 -12.69 1.53
N VAL A 133 -10.12 -14.01 1.47
CA VAL A 133 -9.56 -14.83 0.39
C VAL A 133 -10.61 -15.83 -0.05
N SER A 134 -11.03 -15.78 -1.31
CA SER A 134 -11.85 -16.83 -1.91
C SER A 134 -10.93 -17.94 -2.41
N PHE A 135 -11.03 -19.10 -1.79
CA PHE A 135 -10.20 -20.26 -2.03
C PHE A 135 -10.99 -21.35 -2.80
N PRO A 136 -10.55 -21.72 -4.02
CA PRO A 136 -11.15 -22.81 -4.78
C PRO A 136 -10.81 -24.15 -4.11
N TRP A 137 -11.81 -24.92 -3.71
CA TRP A 137 -11.65 -26.25 -3.13
C TRP A 137 -11.89 -27.32 -4.21
N ARG A 138 -10.98 -28.30 -4.32
CA ARG A 138 -11.06 -29.43 -5.26
C ARG A 138 -11.13 -30.79 -4.56
N GLY A 139 -10.71 -30.87 -3.30
CA GLY A 139 -10.72 -32.13 -2.56
C GLY A 139 -9.84 -32.10 -1.32
N PRO A 140 -9.67 -33.26 -0.64
CA PRO A 140 -9.04 -33.36 0.67
C PRO A 140 -7.57 -32.89 0.74
N GLN A 141 -6.85 -32.89 -0.39
CA GLN A 141 -5.49 -32.38 -0.45
C GLN A 141 -5.41 -30.86 -0.19
N ASP A 142 -6.45 -30.13 -0.59
CA ASP A 142 -6.54 -28.69 -0.37
C ASP A 142 -6.79 -28.34 1.10
N ASP A 143 -7.36 -29.26 1.89
CA ASP A 143 -7.67 -29.01 3.31
C ASP A 143 -6.40 -28.76 4.13
N LEU A 144 -5.27 -29.36 3.75
CA LEU A 144 -3.98 -29.13 4.40
C LEU A 144 -3.47 -27.71 4.11
N LEU A 145 -3.54 -27.27 2.85
CA LEU A 145 -3.15 -25.93 2.46
C LEU A 145 -4.08 -24.90 3.11
N LEU A 146 -5.36 -25.18 3.17
CA LEU A 146 -6.37 -24.31 3.75
C LEU A 146 -6.20 -24.11 5.24
N LYS A 147 -5.95 -25.20 5.99
CA LYS A 147 -5.57 -25.11 7.41
C LYS A 147 -4.30 -24.29 7.62
N LYS A 148 -3.31 -24.46 6.73
CA LYS A 148 -2.08 -23.65 6.77
C LYS A 148 -2.37 -22.16 6.54
N ILE A 149 -3.26 -21.83 5.59
CA ILE A 149 -3.69 -20.46 5.33
C ILE A 149 -4.43 -19.89 6.56
N GLU A 150 -5.37 -20.64 7.12
CA GLU A 150 -6.12 -20.24 8.33
C GLU A 150 -5.19 -19.98 9.52
N MET A 151 -4.13 -20.78 9.68
CA MET A 151 -3.13 -20.59 10.73
C MET A 151 -2.24 -19.36 10.52
N GLU A 152 -1.76 -19.13 9.30
CA GLU A 152 -0.83 -18.02 9.01
C GLU A 152 -1.55 -16.68 8.78
N LEU A 153 -2.85 -16.70 8.46
CA LEU A 153 -3.70 -15.53 8.24
C LEU A 153 -4.93 -15.51 9.16
N PRO A 154 -4.76 -15.44 10.49
CA PRO A 154 -5.86 -15.61 11.45
C PRO A 154 -6.94 -14.52 11.41
N ASN A 155 -6.63 -13.35 10.82
CA ASN A 155 -7.55 -12.21 10.73
C ASN A 155 -8.18 -12.07 9.33
N VAL A 156 -7.99 -13.05 8.44
CA VAL A 156 -8.49 -13.02 7.07
C VAL A 156 -9.63 -14.02 6.95
N ALA A 157 -10.78 -13.57 6.47
CA ALA A 157 -11.93 -14.41 6.19
C ALA A 157 -11.65 -15.29 4.97
N ILE A 158 -11.71 -16.61 5.13
CA ILE A 158 -11.42 -17.53 4.03
C ILE A 158 -12.74 -18.14 3.57
N GLU A 159 -13.13 -17.79 2.34
CA GLU A 159 -14.35 -18.28 1.71
C GLU A 159 -14.00 -19.45 0.79
N ARG A 160 -14.60 -20.60 1.04
CA ARG A 160 -14.38 -21.81 0.24
C ARG A 160 -15.43 -21.86 -0.85
N PHE A 161 -15.02 -22.08 -2.09
CA PHE A 161 -15.96 -22.35 -3.19
C PHE A 161 -15.54 -23.59 -3.95
N ASP A 162 -16.51 -24.37 -4.43
CA ASP A 162 -16.22 -25.55 -5.24
C ASP A 162 -15.62 -25.11 -6.57
N ALA A 163 -14.40 -25.56 -6.83
CA ALA A 163 -13.74 -25.31 -8.09
C ALA A 163 -14.39 -26.20 -9.15
N VAL A 164 -15.45 -25.70 -9.79
CA VAL A 164 -16.13 -26.42 -10.86
C VAL A 164 -15.11 -26.71 -11.98
N ILE A 165 -14.77 -27.98 -12.13
CA ILE A 165 -13.93 -28.49 -13.21
C ILE A 165 -14.77 -28.35 -14.49
N ARG A 166 -14.50 -27.31 -15.28
CA ARG A 166 -14.95 -27.25 -16.68
C ARG A 166 -13.89 -27.84 -17.58
#